data_AF-A0A847H9S4-F1
#
_entry.id   AF-A0A847H9S4-F1
#
_cell.length_a   1.000
_cell.length_b   1.000
_cell.length_c   1.000
_cell.angle_alpha   90.00
_cell.angle_beta   90.00
_cell.angle_gamma   90.00
#
_symmetry.space_group_name_H-M   'P 1'
#
loop_
_entity.id
_entity.type
_entity.pdbx_description
1 polymer ?
#
loop_
_entity_poly.entity_id
_entity_poly.type
_entity_poly.pdbx_seq_one_letter_code
_entity_poly.pdbx_strand_id
1 'polypeptide(L)' 'MANPEELRKQDQKLPKAKRKYPQSRVTQSLWILLAIVVVAWLISMI' A
#
# COMPACT_ATOMS: atom_id res chain seq x y z
N MET A 1 2.69 20.29 -14.46
CA MET A 1 2.41 19.27 -13.43
C MET A 1 1.26 19.79 -12.58
N ALA A 2 0.16 19.04 -12.45
CA ALA A 2 -0.97 19.49 -11.63
C ALA A 2 -0.53 19.61 -10.17
N ASN A 3 -0.86 20.73 -9.52
CA ASN A 3 -0.56 20.99 -8.13
C ASN A 3 -1.12 19.84 -7.25
N PRO A 4 -0.33 19.20 -6.37
CA PRO A 4 -0.79 18.09 -5.53
C PRO A 4 -2.02 18.42 -4.67
N GLU A 5 -2.18 19.69 -4.27
CA GLU A 5 -3.35 20.17 -3.53
C GLU A 5 -4.64 20.16 -4.38
N GLU A 6 -4.52 20.48 -5.67
CA GLU A 6 -5.65 20.44 -6.63
C GLU A 6 -6.09 18.99 -6.88
N LEU A 7 -5.14 18.05 -6.99
CA LEU A 7 -5.41 16.62 -7.14
C LEU A 7 -6.18 16.07 -5.94
N ARG A 8 -5.75 16.43 -4.72
CA ARG A 8 -6.43 16.06 -3.46
C ARG A 8 -7.88 16.55 -3.40
N LYS A 9 -8.15 17.78 -3.87
CA LYS A 9 -9.53 18.32 -3.93
C LYS A 9 -10.41 17.60 -4.95
N GLN A 10 -9.83 17.14 -6.07
CA GLN A 10 -10.56 16.34 -7.06
C GLN A 10 -10.87 14.93 -6.54
N ASP A 11 -9.91 14.28 -5.88
CA ASP A 11 -10.12 12.96 -5.27
C ASP A 11 -11.19 12.98 -4.17
N GLN A 12 -11.32 14.08 -3.42
CA GLN A 12 -12.36 14.23 -2.42
C GLN A 12 -13.78 14.28 -2.99
N LYS A 13 -13.96 14.65 -4.27
CA LYS A 13 -15.27 14.65 -4.94
C LYS A 13 -15.71 13.24 -5.35
N LEU A 14 -14.78 12.29 -5.43
CA LEU A 14 -15.08 10.90 -5.77
C LEU A 14 -15.68 10.16 -4.56
N PRO A 15 -16.60 9.20 -4.78
CA PRO A 15 -17.12 8.34 -3.72
C PRO A 15 -15.99 7.59 -3.02
N LYS A 16 -16.12 7.32 -1.71
CA LYS A 16 -15.05 6.74 -0.86
C LYS A 16 -14.35 5.52 -1.47
N ALA A 17 -15.09 4.66 -2.18
CA ALA A 17 -14.53 3.48 -2.85
C ALA A 17 -13.48 3.82 -3.93
N LYS A 18 -13.62 4.96 -4.62
CA LYS A 18 -12.69 5.44 -5.65
C LYS A 18 -11.56 6.31 -5.09
N ARG A 19 -11.59 6.66 -3.79
CA ARG A 19 -10.50 7.36 -3.10
C ARG A 19 -9.36 6.43 -2.67
N LYS A 20 -9.51 5.11 -2.87
CA LYS A 20 -8.49 4.13 -2.50
C LYS A 20 -7.35 4.20 -3.51
N TYR A 21 -6.24 4.80 -3.10
CA TYR A 21 -5.05 4.84 -3.94
C TYR A 21 -4.59 3.42 -4.26
N PRO A 22 -4.15 3.15 -5.50
CA PRO A 22 -3.55 1.88 -5.83
C PRO A 22 -2.35 1.67 -4.91
N GLN A 23 -2.35 0.54 -4.21
CA GLN A 23 -1.26 0.20 -3.32
C GLN A 23 0.02 0.07 -4.14
N SER A 24 1.08 0.77 -3.73
CA SER A 24 2.35 0.74 -4.45
C SER A 24 2.90 -0.68 -4.47
N ARG A 25 3.52 -1.07 -5.59
CA ARG A 25 4.27 -2.33 -5.70
C ARG A 25 5.33 -2.43 -4.61
N VAL A 26 5.89 -1.30 -4.17
CA VAL A 26 6.85 -1.23 -3.06
C VAL A 26 6.22 -1.72 -1.75
N THR A 27 5.01 -1.28 -1.44
CA THR A 27 4.30 -1.69 -0.23
C THR A 27 3.94 -3.18 -0.30
N GLN A 28 3.58 -3.68 -1.47
CA GLN A 28 3.33 -5.11 -1.68
C GLN A 28 4.59 -5.95 -1.46
N SER A 29 5.73 -5.54 -2.01
CA SER A 29 7.02 -6.22 -1.79
C SER A 29 7.45 -6.21 -0.33
N LEU A 30 7.20 -5.11 0.40
CA LEU A 30 7.48 -5.02 1.84
C LEU A 30 6.68 -6.07 2.63
N TRP A 31 5.39 -6.22 2.34
CA TRP A 31 4.54 -7.22 2.98
C TRP A 31 4.99 -8.65 2.67
N ILE A 32 5.41 -8.92 1.43
CA ILE A 32 5.95 -10.22 1.04
C ILE A 32 7.24 -10.52 1.82
N LEU A 33 8.16 -9.56 1.92
CA LEU A 33 9.39 -9.72 2.68
C LEU A 33 9.11 -10.04 4.15
N LEU A 34 8.22 -9.28 4.78
CA LEU A 34 7.79 -9.52 6.16
C LEU A 34 7.21 -10.91 6.34
N ALA A 35 6.34 -11.35 5.44
CA ALA A 35 5.76 -12.69 5.48
C ALA A 35 6.84 -13.78 5.40
N ILE A 36 7.81 -13.63 4.50
CA ILE A 36 8.92 -14.59 4.37
C ILE A 36 9.74 -14.66 5.65
N VAL A 37 10.08 -13.52 6.25
CA VAL A 37 10.87 -13.46 7.50
C VAL A 37 10.14 -14.15 8.64
N VAL A 38 8.84 -13.89 8.80
CA VAL A 38 8.02 -14.52 9.85
C VAL A 38 7.93 -16.03 9.64
N VAL A 39 7.71 -16.49 8.40
CA VAL A 39 7.64 -17.91 8.08
C VAL A 39 8.98 -18.60 8.35
N ALA A 40 10.09 -18.02 7.90
CA ALA A 40 11.43 -18.56 8.15
C ALA A 40 11.73 -18.63 9.66
N TRP A 41 11.34 -17.60 10.41
CA TRP A 41 11.48 -17.58 11.86
C TRP A 41 10.68 -18.69 12.54
N LEU A 42 9.42 -18.90 12.14
CA LEU A 42 8.57 -19.97 12.68
C LEU A 42 9.15 -21.36 12.36
N ILE A 43 9.67 -21.57 11.15
CA ILE A 43 10.33 -22.82 10.77
C ILE A 43 11.57 -23.07 11.65
N SER A 44 12.33 -22.02 11.99
CA SER A 44 13.51 -22.14 12.85
C SER A 44 13.20 -22.55 14.30
N MET A 45 11.95 -22.43 14.75
CA MET A 45 11.54 -22.76 16.11
C MET A 45 11.07 -24.21 16.29
N ILE A 46 10.96 -24.97 15.20
CA ILE A 46 10.56 -26.38 15.15
C ILE A 46 11.81 -27.22 14.89
#